data_AF-C3Z885-F1
#
_entry.id   AF-C3Z885-F1
#
_cell.length_a   1.000
_cell.length_b   1.000
_cell.length_c   1.000
_cell.angle_alpha   90.00
_cell.angle_beta   90.00
_cell.angle_gamma   90.00
#
_symmetry.space_group_name_H-M   'P 1'
#
loop_
_entity.id
_entity.type
_entity.pdbx_description
1 polymer ?
#
loop_
_entity_poly.entity_id
_entity_poly.type
_entity_poly.pdbx_seq_one_letter_code
_entity_poly.pdbx_strand_id
1 'polypeptide(L)'
;MAAAKLPCRVLDVIFGYLDLPDLANCALVCQHWCQYLSDENSDVWRLQCVRKVADEALKSDILCNVTSYKAKAMAFCHAWNPQDCSRNIYIKPNGFTLHRNPVAQSTDGVRGKIGFNSGRHAWEVWWDGPLGTVAVVGIATKHALMQCHGYVALLGSDDQSWGWNLVDNHLLHNGDSQGNFPQCNNAPKYQVGERIRVILDMDDNTLSFERGYEFLGVAFRGLPSVKLFPAVSAVYGNTEVCMVYLGPPLDG
;
A
#
# COMPACT_ATOMS: atom_id res chain seq x y z
N MET A 1 16.28 28.73 25.39
CA MET A 1 15.55 27.44 25.44
C MET A 1 16.55 26.30 25.67
N ALA A 2 16.53 25.68 26.85
CA ALA A 2 17.46 24.59 27.20
C ALA A 2 17.08 23.24 26.55
N ALA A 3 15.78 23.00 26.30
CA ALA A 3 15.27 21.74 25.74
C ALA A 3 15.77 21.45 24.30
N ALA A 4 16.01 22.49 23.49
CA ALA A 4 16.55 22.36 22.13
C ALA A 4 18.02 21.93 22.08
N LYS A 5 18.69 21.83 23.23
CA LYS A 5 20.11 21.44 23.37
C LYS A 5 20.31 20.21 24.26
N LEU A 6 19.26 19.39 24.42
CA LEU A 6 19.37 18.15 25.18
C LEU A 6 20.40 17.22 24.53
N PRO A 7 21.23 16.52 25.33
CA PRO A 7 22.15 15.52 24.79
C PRO A 7 21.41 14.39 24.07
N CYS A 8 22.02 13.80 23.02
CA CYS A 8 21.42 12.73 22.23
C CYS A 8 20.88 11.56 23.09
N ARG A 9 21.60 11.17 24.15
CA ARG A 9 21.18 10.10 25.07
C ARG A 9 19.85 10.38 25.77
N VAL A 10 19.55 11.65 26.04
CA VAL A 10 18.27 12.05 26.65
C VAL A 10 17.18 12.03 25.59
N LEU A 11 17.50 12.45 24.36
CA LEU A 11 16.58 12.38 23.21
C LEU A 11 16.23 10.93 22.86
N ASP A 12 17.20 9.99 22.90
CA ASP A 12 16.98 8.56 22.67
C ASP A 12 15.88 8.02 23.60
N VAL A 13 15.97 8.38 24.88
CA VAL A 13 15.02 7.96 25.90
C VAL A 13 13.66 8.63 25.65
N ILE A 14 13.61 9.96 25.56
CA ILE A 14 12.34 10.69 25.41
C ILE A 14 11.61 10.24 24.15
N PHE A 15 12.26 10.33 22.99
CA PHE A 15 11.66 9.99 21.70
C PHE A 15 11.40 8.49 21.57
N GLY A 16 12.19 7.64 22.22
CA GLY A 16 11.92 6.20 22.27
C GLY A 16 10.58 5.82 22.92
N TYR A 17 9.99 6.67 23.76
CA TYR A 17 8.67 6.44 24.37
C TYR A 17 7.51 7.14 23.68
N LEU A 18 7.78 8.02 22.70
CA LEU A 18 6.74 8.67 21.92
C LEU A 18 6.20 7.74 20.83
N ASP A 19 4.97 7.94 20.42
CA ASP A 19 4.36 7.35 19.25
C ASP A 19 4.64 8.18 17.99
N LEU A 20 4.35 7.62 16.81
CA LEU A 20 4.73 8.22 15.53
C LEU A 20 4.19 9.64 15.29
N PRO A 21 2.93 9.96 15.65
CA PRO A 21 2.44 11.34 15.52
C PRO A 21 3.24 12.33 16.37
N ASP A 22 3.56 11.95 17.60
CA ASP A 22 4.34 12.78 18.52
C ASP A 22 5.79 12.95 18.05
N LEU A 23 6.41 11.90 17.50
CA LEU A 23 7.71 11.99 16.85
C LEU A 23 7.69 12.96 15.66
N ALA A 24 6.66 12.90 14.82
CA ALA A 24 6.50 13.83 13.71
C ALA A 24 6.35 15.28 14.21
N ASN A 25 5.55 15.51 15.26
CA ASN A 25 5.40 16.82 15.88
C ASN A 25 6.74 17.31 16.48
N CYS A 26 7.50 16.45 17.17
CA CYS A 26 8.81 16.79 17.71
C CYS A 26 9.81 17.22 16.62
N ALA A 27 9.78 16.59 15.45
CA ALA A 27 10.63 16.97 14.33
C ALA A 27 10.36 18.39 13.82
N LEU A 28 9.18 18.96 14.08
CA LEU A 28 8.81 20.33 13.68
C LEU A 28 9.19 21.40 14.73
N VAL A 29 9.55 21.00 15.95
CA VAL A 29 9.78 21.95 17.07
C VAL A 29 11.05 22.77 16.87
N CYS A 30 12.16 22.13 16.48
CA CYS A 30 13.43 22.82 16.22
C CYS A 30 14.35 22.02 15.29
N GLN A 31 15.30 22.72 14.66
CA GLN A 31 16.26 22.13 13.71
C GLN A 31 17.07 20.97 14.33
N HIS A 32 17.46 21.08 15.60
CA HIS A 32 18.24 20.05 16.27
C HIS A 32 17.47 18.72 16.39
N TRP A 33 16.20 18.79 16.79
CA TRP A 33 15.34 17.60 16.90
C TRP A 33 14.96 17.05 15.53
N CYS A 34 14.71 17.93 14.56
CA CYS A 34 14.50 17.55 13.17
C CYS A 34 15.68 16.74 12.62
N GLN A 35 16.90 17.26 12.77
CA GLN A 35 18.12 16.59 12.32
C GLN A 35 18.34 15.27 13.06
N TYR A 36 18.10 15.24 14.38
CA TYR A 36 18.22 14.01 15.16
C TYR A 36 17.22 12.93 14.70
N LEU A 37 15.95 13.30 14.46
CA LEU A 37 14.91 12.37 13.99
C LEU A 37 15.03 12.02 12.50
N SER A 38 15.86 12.74 11.74
CA SER A 38 16.10 12.47 10.32
C SER A 38 16.94 11.22 10.05
N ASP A 39 17.74 10.77 11.03
CA ASP A 39 18.42 9.47 10.95
C ASP A 39 17.39 8.35 11.11
N GLU A 40 16.94 7.81 9.98
CA GLU A 40 15.91 6.78 9.87
C GLU A 40 16.30 5.42 10.47
N ASN A 41 17.56 5.24 10.83
CA ASN A 41 18.10 4.02 11.43
C ASN A 41 18.55 4.19 12.89
N SER A 42 18.25 5.34 13.50
CA SER A 42 18.49 5.56 14.92
C SER A 42 17.77 4.56 15.82
N ASP A 43 18.25 4.42 17.07
CA ASP A 43 17.66 3.52 18.06
C ASP A 43 16.18 3.83 18.35
N VAL A 44 15.77 5.11 18.21
CA VAL A 44 14.37 5.52 18.28
C VAL A 44 13.54 4.82 17.22
N TRP A 45 13.94 4.87 15.95
CA TRP A 45 13.20 4.23 14.87
C TRP A 45 13.28 2.71 14.93
N ARG A 46 14.43 2.16 15.33
CA ARG A 46 14.56 0.72 15.58
C ARG A 46 13.54 0.25 16.62
N LEU A 47 13.41 0.98 17.73
CA LEU A 47 12.45 0.66 18.78
C LEU A 47 11.00 0.79 18.29
N GLN A 48 10.67 1.85 17.54
CA GLN A 48 9.34 2.00 16.93
C GLN A 48 9.02 0.86 15.96
N CYS A 49 9.98 0.48 15.13
CA CYS A 49 9.84 -0.59 14.16
C CYS A 49 9.56 -1.93 14.86
N VAL A 50 10.39 -2.33 15.83
CA VAL A 50 10.24 -3.61 16.54
C VAL A 50 8.95 -3.67 17.39
N ARG A 51 8.46 -2.52 17.88
CA ARG A 51 7.19 -2.47 18.62
C ARG A 51 5.95 -2.60 17.73
N LYS A 52 6.02 -2.14 16.49
CA LYS A 52 4.84 -2.07 15.59
C LYS A 52 4.81 -3.18 14.56
N VAL A 53 5.97 -3.54 14.03
CA VAL A 53 6.11 -4.51 12.94
C VAL A 53 6.32 -5.90 13.53
N ALA A 54 5.55 -6.87 13.04
CA ALA A 54 5.68 -8.26 13.49
C ALA A 54 7.10 -8.79 13.23
N ASP A 55 7.64 -9.54 14.20
CA ASP A 55 8.98 -10.13 14.11
C ASP A 55 9.12 -11.05 12.89
N GLU A 56 8.06 -11.78 12.53
CA GLU A 56 8.04 -12.61 11.31
C GLU A 56 8.15 -11.80 10.02
N ALA A 57 7.55 -10.61 9.96
CA ALA A 57 7.67 -9.73 8.79
C ALA A 57 9.10 -9.20 8.66
N LEU A 58 9.73 -8.82 9.79
CA LEU A 58 11.10 -8.32 9.83
C LEU A 58 12.16 -9.36 9.42
N LYS A 59 11.87 -10.64 9.64
CA LYS A 59 12.74 -11.77 9.29
C LYS A 59 12.48 -12.34 7.89
N SER A 60 11.44 -11.86 7.21
CA SER A 60 11.04 -12.31 5.87
C SER A 60 11.48 -11.34 4.77
N ASP A 61 11.30 -11.76 3.52
CA ASP A 61 11.58 -10.92 2.34
C ASP A 61 10.47 -9.91 2.01
N ILE A 62 9.39 -9.84 2.80
CA ILE A 62 8.27 -8.90 2.57
C ILE A 62 8.81 -7.45 2.52
N LEU A 63 9.69 -7.09 3.45
CA LEU A 63 10.21 -5.73 3.60
C LEU A 63 11.59 -5.54 2.95
N CYS A 64 12.00 -6.40 2.00
CA CYS A 64 13.35 -6.34 1.43
C CYS A 64 13.64 -5.04 0.66
N ASN A 65 12.61 -4.39 0.10
CA ASN A 65 12.73 -3.11 -0.62
C ASN A 65 12.59 -1.88 0.31
N VAL A 66 12.41 -2.10 1.62
CA VAL A 66 12.29 -1.06 2.63
C VAL A 66 13.46 -1.16 3.60
N THR A 67 14.45 -0.28 3.42
CA THR A 67 15.77 -0.45 4.05
C THR A 67 15.85 0.10 5.47
N SER A 68 15.19 1.22 5.76
CA SER A 68 15.29 1.89 7.06
C SER A 68 14.24 1.42 8.08
N TYR A 69 14.56 1.50 9.38
CA TYR A 69 13.60 1.16 10.43
C TYR A 69 12.37 2.07 10.42
N LYS A 70 12.58 3.37 10.17
CA LYS A 70 11.48 4.33 9.99
C LYS A 70 10.58 3.93 8.83
N ALA A 71 11.16 3.62 7.67
CA ALA A 71 10.37 3.24 6.50
C ALA A 71 9.61 1.92 6.72
N LYS A 72 10.18 0.94 7.44
CA LYS A 72 9.47 -0.30 7.83
C LYS A 72 8.28 -0.03 8.76
N ALA A 73 8.45 0.85 9.75
CA ALA A 73 7.36 1.28 10.62
C ALA A 73 6.25 2.00 9.83
N MET A 74 6.64 2.88 8.89
CA MET A 74 5.71 3.55 7.98
C MET A 74 4.98 2.55 7.09
N ALA A 75 5.69 1.58 6.49
CA ALA A 75 5.08 0.54 5.66
C ALA A 75 3.93 -0.16 6.40
N PHE A 76 4.14 -0.50 7.68
CA PHE A 76 3.10 -1.12 8.51
C PHE A 76 1.90 -0.21 8.79
N CYS A 77 2.14 1.10 9.00
CA CYS A 77 1.08 2.09 9.17
C CYS A 77 0.20 2.24 7.92
N HIS A 78 0.77 2.00 6.73
CA HIS A 78 0.06 2.05 5.45
C HIS A 78 -0.45 0.69 4.96
N ALA A 79 -0.18 -0.41 5.67
CA ALA A 79 -0.58 -1.77 5.30
C ALA A 79 -2.11 -1.96 5.21
N TRP A 80 -2.56 -3.15 4.84
CA TRP A 80 -3.98 -3.49 4.74
C TRP A 80 -4.75 -3.24 6.04
N ASN A 81 -6.00 -2.80 5.90
CA ASN A 81 -6.86 -2.48 7.03
C ASN A 81 -7.77 -3.67 7.39
N PRO A 82 -7.55 -4.35 8.54
CA PRO A 82 -8.39 -5.46 8.96
C PRO A 82 -9.81 -5.03 9.37
N GLN A 83 -10.06 -3.73 9.56
CA GLN A 83 -11.39 -3.18 9.83
C GLN A 83 -12.10 -2.67 8.57
N ASP A 84 -11.43 -2.70 7.41
CA ASP A 84 -11.96 -2.18 6.14
C ASP A 84 -11.68 -3.15 4.99
N CYS A 85 -12.20 -4.37 5.16
CA CYS A 85 -12.11 -5.46 4.20
C CYS A 85 -13.42 -6.27 4.16
N SER A 86 -13.58 -7.11 3.13
CA SER A 86 -14.64 -8.14 3.10
C SER A 86 -14.60 -9.00 4.36
N ARG A 87 -15.78 -9.48 4.80
CA ARG A 87 -15.90 -10.47 5.88
C ARG A 87 -15.21 -11.81 5.57
N ASN A 88 -14.90 -12.08 4.30
CA ASN A 88 -14.22 -13.29 3.86
C ASN A 88 -12.69 -13.12 3.78
N ILE A 89 -12.17 -11.95 4.16
CA ILE A 89 -10.74 -11.65 4.20
C ILE A 89 -10.33 -11.42 5.65
N TYR A 90 -9.12 -11.87 6.01
CA TYR A 90 -8.43 -11.46 7.22
C TYR A 90 -6.98 -11.09 6.89
N ILE A 91 -6.36 -10.29 7.75
CA ILE A 91 -4.94 -9.93 7.62
C ILE A 91 -4.12 -10.90 8.47
N LYS A 92 -3.09 -11.50 7.88
CA LYS A 92 -2.19 -12.45 8.56
C LYS A 92 -1.41 -11.76 9.68
N PRO A 93 -0.85 -12.53 10.64
CA PRO A 93 -0.12 -11.96 11.78
C PRO A 93 1.05 -11.03 11.39
N ASN A 94 1.63 -11.22 10.20
CA ASN A 94 2.70 -10.36 9.68
C ASN A 94 2.24 -8.90 9.45
N GLY A 95 0.92 -8.68 9.31
CA GLY A 95 0.31 -7.37 9.14
C GLY A 95 0.31 -6.79 7.74
N PHE A 96 0.97 -7.44 6.77
CA PHE A 96 1.11 -6.98 5.38
C PHE A 96 0.37 -7.84 4.36
N THR A 97 0.04 -9.08 4.73
CA THR A 97 -0.57 -10.05 3.84
C THR A 97 -2.05 -10.21 4.19
N LEU A 98 -2.93 -9.95 3.23
CA LEU A 98 -4.31 -10.42 3.33
C LEU A 98 -4.37 -11.90 2.95
N HIS A 99 -5.30 -12.62 3.56
CA HIS A 99 -5.69 -13.97 3.16
C HIS A 99 -7.19 -14.00 2.90
N ARG A 100 -7.60 -14.54 1.75
CA ARG A 100 -9.00 -14.72 1.38
C ARG A 100 -9.47 -16.15 1.64
N ASN A 101 -10.49 -16.31 2.47
CA ASN A 101 -11.11 -17.61 2.74
C ASN A 101 -11.71 -18.23 1.45
N PRO A 102 -11.75 -19.57 1.33
CA PRO A 102 -12.22 -20.27 0.12
C PRO A 102 -13.75 -20.24 0.00
N VAL A 103 -14.31 -19.06 -0.29
CA VAL A 103 -15.74 -18.82 -0.45
C VAL A 103 -16.10 -18.80 -1.94
N ALA A 104 -17.04 -19.66 -2.33
CA ALA A 104 -17.55 -19.70 -3.71
C ALA A 104 -18.48 -18.53 -4.01
N GLN A 105 -18.59 -18.15 -5.30
CA GLN A 105 -19.48 -17.10 -5.79
C GLN A 105 -19.37 -15.79 -4.99
N SER A 106 -18.14 -15.37 -4.70
CA SER A 106 -17.84 -14.15 -3.97
C SER A 106 -16.61 -13.48 -4.54
N THR A 107 -16.66 -12.16 -4.66
CA THR A 107 -15.49 -11.31 -4.90
C THR A 107 -15.29 -10.47 -3.66
N ASP A 108 -14.04 -10.42 -3.19
CA ASP A 108 -13.71 -9.89 -1.88
C ASP A 108 -12.53 -8.93 -2.01
N GLY A 109 -12.66 -7.74 -1.43
CA GLY A 109 -11.65 -6.69 -1.48
C GLY A 109 -11.24 -6.19 -0.10
N VAL A 110 -10.18 -5.39 -0.09
CA VAL A 110 -9.63 -4.71 1.09
C VAL A 110 -9.08 -3.35 0.70
N ARG A 111 -9.16 -2.39 1.63
CA ARG A 111 -8.46 -1.10 1.55
C ARG A 111 -7.24 -1.05 2.47
N GLY A 112 -6.28 -0.20 2.11
CA GLY A 112 -5.19 0.20 3.01
C GLY A 112 -5.70 1.01 4.21
N LYS A 113 -4.92 1.05 5.30
CA LYS A 113 -5.26 1.82 6.52
C LYS A 113 -5.33 3.33 6.28
N ILE A 114 -4.49 3.84 5.40
CA ILE A 114 -4.33 5.28 5.14
C ILE A 114 -4.70 5.56 3.69
N GLY A 115 -5.59 6.53 3.51
CA GLY A 115 -5.92 7.10 2.21
C GLY A 115 -5.26 8.46 2.03
N PHE A 116 -4.99 8.81 0.79
CA PHE A 116 -4.19 9.95 0.36
C PHE A 116 -5.06 11.03 -0.26
N ASN A 117 -4.70 12.29 -0.05
CA ASN A 117 -5.41 13.47 -0.57
C ASN A 117 -4.49 14.53 -1.20
N SER A 118 -3.18 14.30 -1.19
CA SER A 118 -2.15 15.21 -1.72
C SER A 118 -0.84 14.45 -1.83
N GLY A 119 0.07 14.89 -2.69
CA GLY A 119 1.40 14.29 -2.83
C GLY A 119 1.41 13.02 -3.66
N ARG A 120 2.61 12.45 -3.77
CA ARG A 120 2.90 11.26 -4.56
C ARG A 120 3.23 10.09 -3.65
N HIS A 121 2.65 8.95 -3.95
CA HIS A 121 2.65 7.77 -3.08
C HIS A 121 2.91 6.51 -3.89
N ALA A 122 3.84 5.68 -3.41
CA ALA A 122 4.17 4.41 -4.03
C ALA A 122 4.05 3.24 -3.05
N TRP A 123 3.52 2.13 -3.53
CA TRP A 123 3.49 0.86 -2.80
C TRP A 123 3.64 -0.33 -3.75
N GLU A 124 4.19 -1.43 -3.25
CA GLU A 124 4.24 -2.70 -3.98
C GLU A 124 3.06 -3.57 -3.58
N VAL A 125 2.52 -4.31 -4.55
CA VAL A 125 1.51 -5.35 -4.35
C VAL A 125 1.92 -6.60 -5.13
N TRP A 126 1.74 -7.77 -4.52
CA TRP A 126 1.93 -9.05 -5.21
C TRP A 126 1.03 -10.14 -4.64
N TRP A 127 0.65 -11.06 -5.52
CA TRP A 127 -0.10 -12.26 -5.19
C TRP A 127 0.87 -13.41 -4.92
N ASP A 128 0.70 -14.05 -3.77
CA ASP A 128 1.30 -15.34 -3.46
C ASP A 128 0.24 -16.43 -3.72
N GLY A 129 0.31 -17.01 -4.92
CA GLY A 129 -0.64 -17.99 -5.43
C GLY A 129 -1.43 -17.53 -6.67
N PRO A 130 -2.37 -18.37 -7.15
CA PRO A 130 -3.13 -18.10 -8.37
C PRO A 130 -4.04 -16.87 -8.23
N LEU A 131 -4.16 -16.11 -9.32
CA LEU A 131 -5.10 -14.98 -9.42
C LEU A 131 -6.57 -15.44 -9.44
N GLY A 132 -6.84 -16.62 -9.99
CA GLY A 132 -8.19 -17.07 -10.32
C GLY A 132 -8.71 -16.44 -11.62
N THR A 133 -10.03 -16.28 -11.73
CA THR A 133 -10.66 -15.72 -12.94
C THR A 133 -10.63 -14.19 -12.96
N VAL A 134 -10.49 -13.54 -11.79
CA VAL A 134 -10.44 -12.09 -11.66
C VAL A 134 -9.54 -11.70 -10.48
N ALA A 135 -8.59 -10.81 -10.73
CA ALA A 135 -7.73 -10.23 -9.69
C ALA A 135 -7.41 -8.79 -10.07
N VAL A 136 -7.89 -7.85 -9.26
CA VAL A 136 -7.81 -6.43 -9.58
C VAL A 136 -6.98 -5.70 -8.53
N VAL A 137 -6.02 -4.92 -8.98
CA VAL A 137 -5.23 -3.99 -8.16
C VAL A 137 -5.58 -2.56 -8.53
N GLY A 138 -5.66 -1.67 -7.55
CA GLY A 138 -5.89 -0.26 -7.84
C GLY A 138 -6.14 0.58 -6.60
N ILE A 139 -7.10 1.49 -6.71
CA ILE A 139 -7.46 2.44 -5.66
C ILE A 139 -8.98 2.56 -5.53
N ALA A 140 -9.44 2.97 -4.35
CA ALA A 140 -10.85 3.14 -4.06
C ALA A 140 -11.09 4.33 -3.13
N THR A 141 -12.28 4.93 -3.23
CA THR A 141 -12.79 5.81 -2.16
C THR A 141 -13.22 4.97 -0.95
N LYS A 142 -13.55 5.65 0.15
CA LYS A 142 -14.16 5.00 1.33
C LYS A 142 -15.54 4.40 1.04
N HIS A 143 -16.21 4.83 -0.03
CA HIS A 143 -17.58 4.43 -0.36
C HIS A 143 -17.65 3.19 -1.27
N ALA A 144 -16.54 2.81 -1.91
CA ALA A 144 -16.51 1.61 -2.75
C ALA A 144 -16.86 0.35 -1.96
N LEU A 145 -17.60 -0.57 -2.57
CA LEU A 145 -17.92 -1.85 -1.96
C LEU A 145 -16.70 -2.75 -1.89
N MET A 146 -16.48 -3.41 -0.76
CA MET A 146 -15.37 -4.37 -0.56
C MET A 146 -15.83 -5.83 -0.67
N GLN A 147 -17.08 -6.08 -1.04
CA GLN A 147 -17.59 -7.44 -1.23
C GLN A 147 -18.79 -7.42 -2.19
N CYS A 148 -18.87 -8.39 -3.10
CA CYS A 148 -20.06 -8.63 -3.90
C CYS A 148 -20.23 -10.12 -4.22
N HIS A 149 -21.45 -10.49 -4.64
CA HIS A 149 -21.76 -11.84 -5.10
C HIS A 149 -21.21 -12.08 -6.51
N GLY A 150 -20.78 -13.31 -6.79
CA GLY A 150 -20.21 -13.72 -8.07
C GLY A 150 -18.72 -13.46 -8.20
N TYR A 151 -18.14 -13.93 -9.32
CA TYR A 151 -16.75 -13.72 -9.69
C TYR A 151 -16.67 -12.57 -10.69
N VAL A 152 -16.52 -11.35 -10.19
CA VAL A 152 -16.57 -10.12 -10.99
C VAL A 152 -15.39 -9.22 -10.66
N ALA A 153 -15.10 -8.27 -11.55
CA ALA A 153 -14.10 -7.26 -11.26
C ALA A 153 -14.73 -6.18 -10.37
N LEU A 154 -14.63 -6.36 -9.05
CA LEU A 154 -15.26 -5.48 -8.07
C LEU A 154 -14.67 -4.07 -8.11
N LEU A 155 -13.35 -3.94 -8.08
CA LEU A 155 -12.70 -2.64 -8.26
C LEU A 155 -12.84 -2.19 -9.72
N GLY A 156 -13.40 -0.99 -9.90
CA GLY A 156 -13.77 -0.43 -11.18
C GLY A 156 -15.21 -0.73 -11.61
N SER A 157 -16.00 -1.47 -10.82
CA SER A 157 -17.41 -1.77 -11.14
C SER A 157 -18.35 -0.58 -10.94
N ASP A 158 -17.88 0.45 -10.24
CA ASP A 158 -18.59 1.69 -9.95
C ASP A 158 -17.67 2.92 -10.12
N ASP A 159 -18.22 4.10 -9.88
CA ASP A 159 -17.50 5.39 -9.90
C ASP A 159 -16.64 5.63 -8.65
N GLN A 160 -16.64 4.69 -7.69
CA GLN A 160 -15.93 4.79 -6.42
C GLN A 160 -14.58 4.09 -6.44
N SER A 161 -14.20 3.44 -7.54
CA SER A 161 -12.96 2.67 -7.63
C SER A 161 -12.35 2.65 -9.04
N TRP A 162 -11.03 2.48 -9.10
CA TRP A 162 -10.24 2.38 -10.33
C TRP A 162 -9.34 1.15 -10.21
N GLY A 163 -9.37 0.27 -11.20
CA GLY A 163 -8.73 -1.04 -11.09
C GLY A 163 -8.06 -1.50 -12.39
N TRP A 164 -6.94 -2.20 -12.25
CA TRP A 164 -6.30 -2.97 -13.31
C TRP A 164 -6.49 -4.45 -13.04
N ASN A 165 -7.22 -5.15 -13.92
CA ASN A 165 -7.41 -6.59 -13.85
C ASN A 165 -6.18 -7.32 -14.42
N LEU A 166 -5.47 -8.02 -13.55
CA LEU A 166 -4.20 -8.68 -13.88
C LEU A 166 -4.37 -9.96 -14.70
N VAL A 167 -5.59 -10.49 -14.80
CA VAL A 167 -5.89 -11.74 -15.53
C VAL A 167 -5.98 -11.50 -17.04
N ASP A 168 -6.63 -10.42 -17.44
CA ASP A 168 -6.93 -10.07 -18.84
C ASP A 168 -6.30 -8.75 -19.29
N ASN A 169 -5.56 -8.07 -18.42
CA ASN A 169 -4.86 -6.82 -18.72
C ASN A 169 -5.81 -5.66 -19.12
N HIS A 170 -6.99 -5.57 -18.49
CA HIS A 170 -7.91 -4.43 -18.70
C HIS A 170 -7.92 -3.46 -17.53
N LEU A 171 -8.02 -2.18 -17.86
CA LEU A 171 -8.36 -1.12 -16.92
C LEU A 171 -9.88 -1.03 -16.76
N LEU A 172 -10.34 -0.73 -15.55
CA LEU A 172 -11.74 -0.76 -15.15
C LEU A 172 -12.08 0.45 -14.30
N HIS A 173 -13.16 1.13 -14.65
CA HIS A 173 -13.75 2.23 -13.87
C HIS A 173 -15.18 2.48 -14.32
N ASN A 174 -16.07 2.83 -13.39
CA ASN A 174 -17.46 3.17 -13.66
C ASN A 174 -18.27 2.05 -14.36
N GLY A 175 -17.92 0.79 -14.09
CA GLY A 175 -18.55 -0.39 -14.70
C GLY A 175 -18.06 -0.71 -16.11
N ASP A 176 -17.20 0.14 -16.70
CA ASP A 176 -16.73 0.03 -18.07
C ASP A 176 -15.25 -0.35 -18.15
N SER A 177 -14.90 -1.06 -19.23
CA SER A 177 -13.50 -1.27 -19.59
C SER A 177 -12.89 0.00 -20.20
N GLN A 178 -11.80 0.46 -19.61
CA GLN A 178 -11.04 1.64 -20.04
C GLN A 178 -9.93 1.31 -21.05
N GLY A 179 -9.90 0.06 -21.55
CA GLY A 179 -8.94 -0.45 -22.53
C GLY A 179 -7.86 -1.34 -21.95
N ASN A 180 -6.99 -1.84 -22.84
CA ASN A 180 -5.87 -2.72 -22.49
C ASN A 180 -4.74 -1.94 -21.82
N PHE A 181 -4.11 -2.56 -20.81
CA PHE A 181 -2.94 -2.05 -20.12
C PHE A 181 -2.01 -3.20 -19.69
N PRO A 182 -0.68 -3.08 -19.92
CA PRO A 182 0.03 -1.96 -20.54
C PRO A 182 -0.30 -1.75 -22.02
N GLN A 183 -0.10 -0.52 -22.53
CA GLN A 183 -0.30 -0.17 -23.94
C GLN A 183 0.89 -0.65 -24.80
N CYS A 184 1.07 -1.96 -24.90
CA CYS A 184 2.10 -2.57 -25.75
C CYS A 184 1.59 -3.82 -26.46
N ASN A 185 2.25 -4.17 -27.57
CA ASN A 185 1.93 -5.40 -28.30
C ASN A 185 2.33 -6.60 -27.45
N ASN A 186 1.41 -7.55 -27.27
CA ASN A 186 1.60 -8.75 -26.45
C ASN A 186 2.01 -8.43 -25.00
N ALA A 187 1.29 -7.51 -24.36
CA ALA A 187 1.45 -7.19 -22.94
C ALA A 187 1.61 -8.45 -22.09
N PRO A 188 2.72 -8.60 -21.35
CA PRO A 188 2.97 -9.79 -20.56
C PRO A 188 1.87 -9.94 -19.50
N LYS A 189 1.43 -11.19 -19.27
CA LYS A 189 0.54 -11.49 -18.16
C LYS A 189 1.32 -11.47 -16.86
N TYR A 190 0.61 -11.12 -15.79
CA TYR A 190 1.15 -11.21 -14.43
C TYR A 190 1.69 -12.61 -14.12
N GLN A 191 2.87 -12.66 -13.50
CA GLN A 191 3.44 -13.90 -12.98
C GLN A 191 3.31 -13.94 -11.46
N VAL A 192 2.94 -15.10 -10.91
CA VAL A 192 2.78 -15.27 -9.46
C VAL A 192 4.07 -14.89 -8.74
N GLY A 193 3.96 -14.09 -7.68
CA GLY A 193 5.08 -13.55 -6.92
C GLY A 193 5.73 -12.31 -7.53
N GLU A 194 5.35 -11.90 -8.74
CA GLU A 194 5.83 -10.65 -9.34
C GLU A 194 5.29 -9.45 -8.56
N ARG A 195 6.16 -8.48 -8.29
CA ARG A 195 5.80 -7.25 -7.58
C ARG A 195 5.42 -6.17 -8.58
N ILE A 196 4.19 -5.68 -8.44
CA ILE A 196 3.70 -4.50 -9.14
C ILE A 196 3.85 -3.32 -8.19
N ARG A 197 4.58 -2.28 -8.62
CA ARG A 197 4.55 -1.00 -7.92
C ARG A 197 3.39 -0.19 -8.45
N VAL A 198 2.58 0.33 -7.55
CA VAL A 198 1.49 1.25 -7.83
C VAL A 198 1.95 2.65 -7.43
N ILE A 199 1.77 3.62 -8.32
CA ILE A 199 2.13 5.02 -8.09
C ILE A 199 0.86 5.86 -8.22
N LEU A 200 0.43 6.43 -7.09
CA LEU A 200 -0.66 7.38 -7.03
C LEU A 200 -0.10 8.79 -6.91
N ASP A 201 -0.43 9.62 -7.89
CA ASP A 201 -0.09 11.04 -7.91
C ASP A 201 -1.37 11.85 -7.64
N MET A 202 -1.53 12.35 -6.42
CA MET A 202 -2.68 13.18 -6.05
C MET A 202 -2.51 14.64 -6.49
N ASP A 203 -1.30 15.05 -6.88
CA ASP A 203 -1.04 16.41 -7.35
C ASP A 203 -1.39 16.53 -8.84
N ASP A 204 -0.98 15.53 -9.65
CA ASP A 204 -1.32 15.44 -11.07
C ASP A 204 -2.58 14.61 -11.36
N ASN A 205 -3.21 14.05 -10.33
CA ASN A 205 -4.42 13.24 -10.41
C ASN A 205 -4.28 12.02 -11.35
N THR A 206 -3.22 11.24 -11.16
CA THR A 206 -2.92 10.05 -11.98
C THR A 206 -2.67 8.79 -11.16
N LEU A 207 -2.99 7.64 -11.76
CA LEU A 207 -2.58 6.31 -11.26
C LEU A 207 -1.73 5.63 -12.33
N SER A 208 -0.55 5.18 -11.94
CA SER A 208 0.41 4.50 -12.82
C SER A 208 0.93 3.21 -12.18
N PHE A 209 1.53 2.35 -13.00
CA PHE A 209 2.08 1.08 -12.53
C PHE A 209 3.50 0.87 -13.05
N GLU A 210 4.32 0.20 -12.26
CA GLU A 210 5.64 -0.29 -12.64
C GLU A 210 5.74 -1.78 -12.36
N ARG A 211 6.58 -2.45 -13.15
CA ARG A 211 6.88 -3.87 -13.00
C ARG A 211 8.39 -4.05 -12.98
N GLY A 212 8.93 -4.43 -11.82
CA GLY A 212 10.37 -4.39 -11.59
C GLY A 212 10.92 -2.96 -11.72
N TYR A 213 11.69 -2.71 -12.78
CA TYR A 213 12.26 -1.38 -13.11
C TYR A 213 11.62 -0.77 -14.36
N GLU A 214 10.53 -1.35 -14.87
CA GLU A 214 9.85 -0.89 -16.08
C GLU A 214 8.59 -0.10 -15.74
N PHE A 215 8.53 1.15 -16.19
CA PHE A 215 7.33 1.97 -16.11
C PHE A 215 6.33 1.56 -17.19
N LEU A 216 5.14 1.14 -16.79
CA LEU A 216 4.12 0.59 -17.69
C LEU A 216 3.21 1.65 -18.32
N GLY A 217 3.34 2.91 -17.89
CA GLY A 217 2.50 4.02 -18.32
C GLY A 217 1.47 4.46 -17.27
N VAL A 218 0.81 5.57 -17.59
CA VAL A 218 -0.30 6.11 -16.79
C VAL A 218 -1.57 5.35 -17.15
N ALA A 219 -2.15 4.64 -16.17
CA ALA A 219 -3.38 3.88 -16.34
C ALA A 219 -4.62 4.76 -16.25
N PHE A 220 -4.68 5.64 -15.26
CA PHE A 220 -5.83 6.55 -15.06
C PHE A 220 -5.36 7.99 -14.92
N ARG A 221 -6.16 8.91 -15.48
CA ARG A 221 -5.96 10.36 -15.42
C ARG A 221 -7.24 11.03 -14.96
N GLY A 222 -7.13 12.23 -14.39
CA GLY A 222 -8.29 12.98 -13.92
C GLY A 222 -8.94 12.32 -12.72
N LEU A 223 -8.14 11.68 -11.86
CA LEU A 223 -8.62 11.17 -10.58
C LEU A 223 -9.29 12.30 -9.78
N PRO A 224 -10.35 12.01 -9.02
CA PRO A 224 -11.02 13.03 -8.22
C PRO A 224 -10.14 13.47 -7.05
N SER A 225 -10.24 14.75 -6.67
CA SER A 225 -9.59 15.33 -5.49
C SER A 225 -10.30 14.92 -4.19
N VAL A 226 -10.47 13.62 -3.99
CA VAL A 226 -11.02 12.99 -2.78
C VAL A 226 -9.96 12.10 -2.15
N LYS A 227 -10.24 11.61 -0.94
CA LYS A 227 -9.33 10.67 -0.28
C LYS A 227 -9.40 9.29 -0.97
N LEU A 228 -8.27 8.85 -1.52
CA LEU A 228 -8.13 7.57 -2.23
C LEU A 228 -7.25 6.60 -1.44
N PHE A 229 -7.69 5.35 -1.36
CA PHE A 229 -7.04 4.29 -0.59
C PHE A 229 -6.46 3.24 -1.56
N PRO A 230 -5.25 2.70 -1.30
CA PRO A 230 -4.81 1.47 -1.94
C PRO A 230 -5.87 0.39 -1.79
N ALA A 231 -6.16 -0.35 -2.85
CA ALA A 231 -7.18 -1.39 -2.81
C ALA A 231 -6.83 -2.57 -3.74
N VAL A 232 -7.30 -3.76 -3.36
CA VAL A 232 -7.32 -4.95 -4.22
C VAL A 232 -8.66 -5.66 -4.10
N SER A 233 -9.02 -6.44 -5.11
CA SER A 233 -10.11 -7.42 -5.04
C SER A 233 -9.72 -8.75 -5.68
N ALA A 234 -10.11 -9.86 -5.07
CA ALA A 234 -9.78 -11.21 -5.51
C ALA A 234 -10.94 -12.19 -5.37
N VAL A 235 -10.91 -13.24 -6.18
CA VAL A 235 -11.94 -14.31 -6.22
C VAL A 235 -11.39 -15.69 -5.88
N TYR A 236 -10.07 -15.89 -5.93
CA TYR A 236 -9.48 -17.20 -5.71
C TYR A 236 -9.47 -17.57 -4.22
N GLY A 237 -9.81 -18.81 -3.90
CA GLY A 237 -9.81 -19.29 -2.51
C GLY A 237 -8.39 -19.53 -2.01
N ASN A 238 -8.12 -19.16 -0.75
CA ASN A 238 -6.80 -19.23 -0.11
C ASN A 238 -5.73 -18.36 -0.78
N THR A 239 -6.12 -17.39 -1.62
CA THR A 239 -5.15 -16.46 -2.20
C THR A 239 -4.62 -15.53 -1.11
N GLU A 240 -3.33 -15.21 -1.22
CA GLU A 240 -2.65 -14.27 -0.34
C GLU A 240 -2.13 -13.10 -1.16
N VAL A 241 -2.35 -11.88 -0.68
CA VAL A 241 -1.91 -10.65 -1.35
C VAL A 241 -1.19 -9.76 -0.37
N CYS A 242 0.06 -9.49 -0.66
CA CYS A 242 0.91 -8.62 0.15
C CYS A 242 0.87 -7.20 -0.39
N MET A 243 0.95 -6.22 0.51
CA MET A 243 1.19 -4.82 0.15
C MET A 243 2.24 -4.20 1.06
N VAL A 244 3.19 -3.47 0.46
CA VAL A 244 4.24 -2.76 1.19
C VAL A 244 4.34 -1.33 0.65
N TYR A 245 4.07 -0.36 1.51
CA TYR A 245 4.23 1.06 1.17
C TYR A 245 5.70 1.45 1.17
N LEU A 246 6.11 2.17 0.13
CA LEU A 246 7.50 2.57 -0.12
C LEU A 246 7.78 4.02 0.24
N GLY A 247 6.75 4.85 0.37
CA GLY A 247 6.89 6.30 0.48
C GLY A 247 6.61 7.01 -0.84
N PRO A 248 7.08 8.26 -0.98
CA PRO A 248 7.08 8.94 -2.27
C PRO A 248 7.91 8.15 -3.30
N PRO A 249 7.47 8.07 -4.57
CA PRO A 249 8.26 7.45 -5.62
C PRO A 249 9.59 8.20 -5.78
N LEU A 250 10.67 7.46 -6.01
CA LEU A 250 11.95 8.03 -6.43
C LEU A 250 11.82 8.30 -7.93
N ASP A 251 11.59 9.55 -8.32
CA ASP A 251 11.69 9.90 -9.74
C ASP A 251 13.14 9.68 -10.21
N GLY A 252 13.28 9.15 -11.43
CA GLY A 252 14.57 9.10 -12.13
C GLY A 252 15.09 10.46 -12.53
#